data_AF-A0A966JBE8-F1
#
_entry.id   AF-A0A966JBE8-F1
#
_cell.length_a   1.000
_cell.length_b   1.000
_cell.length_c   1.000
_cell.angle_alpha   90.00
_cell.angle_beta   90.00
_cell.angle_gamma   90.00
#
_symmetry.space_group_name_H-M   'P 1'
#
loop_
_entity.id
_entity.type
_entity.pdbx_description
1 polymer ?
#
loop_
_entity_poly.entity_id
_entity_poly.type
_entity_poly.pdbx_seq_one_letter_code
_entity_poly.pdbx_strand_id
1 'polypeptide(L)'
;GPVGLAANAAIASVSPNFLILETIRDCGGFHAELLVEPHDWRDGRLYLSDRPGLSVEVDEAVVRANPYSGDGLHLSMAPDPIDVADTYQAD
;
A
#
# COMPACT_ATOMS: atom_id res chain seq x y z
N GLY A 1 -1.06 2.64 -2.50
CA GLY A 1 -2.48 2.31 -2.71
C GLY A 1 -2.61 0.90 -3.26
N PRO A 2 -3.78 0.25 -3.13
CA PRO A 2 -3.94 -1.19 -3.34
C PRO A 2 -3.77 -1.63 -4.81
N VAL A 3 -4.01 -0.74 -5.78
CA VAL A 3 -3.75 -0.99 -7.21
C VAL A 3 -2.25 -1.14 -7.50
N GLY A 4 -1.41 -0.29 -6.89
CA GLY A 4 0.05 -0.40 -7.02
C GLY A 4 0.59 -1.68 -6.38
N LEU A 5 0.01 -2.11 -5.26
CA LEU A 5 0.34 -3.41 -4.65
C LEU A 5 0.00 -4.56 -5.60
N ALA A 6 -1.17 -4.53 -6.25
CA ALA A 6 -1.56 -5.55 -7.22
C ALA A 6 -0.57 -5.64 -8.41
N ALA A 7 -0.12 -4.50 -8.93
CA ALA A 7 0.90 -4.45 -9.99
C ALA A 7 2.26 -5.01 -9.51
N ASN A 8 2.71 -4.64 -8.31
CA ASN A 8 3.94 -5.18 -7.74
C ASN A 8 3.86 -6.70 -7.56
N ALA A 9 2.71 -7.20 -7.09
CA ALA A 9 2.49 -8.63 -6.90
C ALA A 9 2.46 -9.40 -8.22
N ALA A 10 1.91 -8.81 -9.29
CA ALA A 10 1.94 -9.40 -10.64
C ALA A 10 3.37 -9.53 -11.19
N ILE A 11 4.24 -8.54 -10.95
CA ILE A 11 5.67 -8.64 -11.32
C ILE A 11 6.39 -9.67 -10.44
N ALA A 12 6.10 -9.68 -9.13
CA ALA A 12 6.69 -10.61 -8.17
C ALA A 12 6.41 -12.08 -8.54
N SER A 13 5.18 -12.41 -8.97
CA SER A 13 4.79 -13.79 -9.27
C SER A 13 5.48 -14.39 -10.50
N VAL A 14 6.03 -13.55 -11.38
CA VAL A 14 6.75 -13.96 -12.60
C VAL A 14 8.26 -13.70 -12.52
N SER A 15 8.76 -13.22 -11.38
CA SER A 15 10.18 -12.89 -11.20
C SER A 15 10.92 -14.06 -10.53
N PRO A 16 11.84 -14.77 -11.24
CA PRO A 16 12.55 -15.91 -10.67
C PRO A 16 13.55 -15.52 -9.56
N ASN A 17 13.86 -14.23 -9.43
CA ASN A 17 14.72 -13.63 -8.44
C ASN A 17 13.95 -12.77 -7.42
N PHE A 18 12.66 -13.02 -7.24
CA PHE A 18 11.84 -12.36 -6.23
C PHE A 18 12.34 -12.70 -4.81
N LEU A 19 12.44 -11.67 -3.95
CA LEU A 19 12.84 -11.81 -2.55
C LEU A 19 11.66 -11.61 -1.60
N ILE A 20 11.05 -10.43 -1.63
CA ILE A 20 9.97 -10.02 -0.74
C ILE A 20 9.10 -8.94 -1.40
N LEU A 21 7.83 -8.86 -1.02
CA LEU A 21 6.88 -7.84 -1.45
C LEU A 21 6.53 -6.97 -0.24
N GLU A 22 6.76 -5.66 -0.34
CA GLU A 22 6.33 -4.72 0.69
C GLU A 22 4.80 -4.59 0.68
N THR A 23 4.20 -4.77 1.85
CA THR A 23 2.79 -4.49 2.10
C THR A 23 2.61 -3.49 3.22
N ILE A 24 1.51 -2.74 3.16
CA ILE A 24 1.11 -1.89 4.28
C ILE A 24 0.31 -2.77 5.24
N ARG A 25 1.00 -3.21 6.30
CA ARG A 25 0.48 -4.19 7.28
C ARG A 25 -0.01 -5.46 6.55
N ASP A 26 -1.24 -5.87 6.86
CA ASP A 26 -1.95 -7.06 6.34
C ASP A 26 -2.89 -6.73 5.16
N CYS A 27 -2.66 -5.61 4.47
CA CYS A 27 -3.49 -5.13 3.36
C CYS A 27 -4.94 -4.76 3.74
N GLY A 28 -5.26 -4.70 5.04
CA GLY A 28 -6.59 -4.34 5.54
C GLY A 28 -6.87 -2.84 5.59
N GLY A 29 -7.91 -2.48 6.34
CA GLY A 29 -8.35 -1.09 6.53
C GLY A 29 -8.73 -0.40 5.22
N PHE A 30 -8.32 0.85 5.05
CA PHE A 30 -8.67 1.64 3.86
C PHE A 30 -8.14 1.04 2.54
N HIS A 31 -7.06 0.24 2.58
CA HIS A 31 -6.60 -0.48 1.39
C HIS A 31 -7.60 -1.56 0.93
N ALA A 32 -8.29 -2.20 1.88
CA ALA A 32 -9.34 -3.16 1.60
C ALA A 32 -10.64 -2.47 1.14
N GLU A 33 -11.04 -1.38 1.81
CA GLU A 33 -12.26 -0.61 1.47
C GLU A 33 -12.22 0.00 0.06
N LEU A 34 -11.03 0.32 -0.46
CA LEU A 34 -10.84 0.86 -1.81
C LEU A 34 -11.04 -0.18 -2.93
N LEU A 35 -11.17 -1.47 -2.60
CA LEU A 35 -11.37 -2.55 -3.55
C LEU A 35 -12.74 -3.19 -3.38
N VAL A 36 -13.35 -3.62 -4.48
CA VAL A 36 -14.60 -4.41 -4.44
C VAL A 36 -14.38 -5.74 -3.70
N GLU A 37 -13.23 -6.36 -3.95
CA GLU A 37 -12.76 -7.54 -3.22
C GLU A 37 -11.36 -7.24 -2.64
N PRO A 38 -11.17 -7.37 -1.33
CA PRO A 38 -9.89 -7.07 -0.71
C PRO A 38 -8.81 -8.09 -1.10
N HIS A 39 -7.56 -7.68 -0.97
CA HIS A 39 -6.41 -8.55 -1.13
C HIS A 39 -6.45 -9.72 -0.15
N ASP A 40 -6.11 -10.91 -0.64
CA ASP A 40 -6.08 -12.13 0.17
C ASP A 40 -4.74 -12.26 0.89
N TRP A 41 -4.69 -11.81 2.15
CA TRP A 41 -3.50 -11.87 2.99
C TRP A 41 -3.63 -12.97 4.05
N ARG A 42 -2.63 -13.86 4.12
CA ARG A 42 -2.60 -14.98 5.09
C ARG A 42 -1.17 -15.25 5.54
N ASP A 43 -0.95 -15.32 6.84
CA ASP A 43 0.31 -15.76 7.46
C ASP A 43 1.58 -15.11 6.85
N GLY A 44 1.53 -13.80 6.62
CA GLY A 44 2.65 -13.04 6.06
C GLY A 44 2.81 -13.14 4.54
N ARG A 45 1.80 -13.63 3.81
CA ARG A 45 1.81 -13.82 2.36
C ARG A 45 0.58 -13.21 1.70
N LEU A 46 0.80 -12.65 0.52
CA LEU A 46 -0.26 -12.21 -0.39
C LEU A 46 -0.58 -13.33 -1.39
N TYR A 47 -1.83 -13.73 -1.48
CA TYR A 47 -2.33 -14.72 -2.42
C TYR A 47 -2.98 -14.02 -3.61
N LEU A 48 -2.53 -14.36 -4.82
CA LEU A 48 -3.05 -13.78 -6.05
C LEU A 48 -4.32 -14.51 -6.50
N SER A 49 -5.31 -13.74 -6.94
CA SER A 49 -6.46 -14.26 -7.67
C SER A 49 -6.05 -14.62 -9.11
N ASP A 50 -6.71 -15.61 -9.68
CA ASP A 50 -6.56 -16.05 -11.07
C ASP A 50 -7.38 -15.22 -12.07
N ARG A 51 -8.09 -14.18 -11.58
CA ARG A 51 -8.85 -13.27 -12.44
C ARG A 51 -7.92 -12.49 -13.40
N PRO A 52 -8.39 -12.19 -14.63
CA PRO A 52 -7.61 -11.42 -15.61
C PRO A 52 -7.14 -10.04 -15.12
N GLY A 53 -6.11 -9.52 -15.76
CA GLY A 53 -5.58 -8.17 -15.49
C GLY A 53 -4.75 -8.12 -14.21
N LEU A 54 -4.93 -7.07 -13.41
CA LEU A 54 -4.27 -6.92 -12.10
C LEU A 54 -5.01 -7.65 -10.96
N SER A 55 -6.07 -8.40 -11.29
CA SER A 55 -6.86 -9.19 -10.34
C SER A 55 -7.53 -8.40 -9.21
N VAL A 56 -7.65 -7.08 -9.37
CA VAL A 56 -8.35 -6.15 -8.46
C VAL A 56 -9.31 -5.27 -9.23
N GLU A 57 -10.41 -4.90 -8.58
CA GLU A 57 -11.38 -3.91 -9.04
C GLU A 57 -11.53 -2.84 -7.96
N VAL A 58 -11.53 -1.57 -8.36
CA VAL A 58 -11.61 -0.43 -7.44
C VAL A 58 -13.06 -0.12 -7.12
N ASP A 59 -13.38 0.06 -5.84
CA ASP A 59 -14.67 0.62 -5.45
C ASP A 59 -14.66 2.15 -5.71
N GLU A 60 -15.18 2.55 -6.87
CA GLU A 60 -15.19 3.95 -7.25
C GLU A 60 -16.10 4.82 -6.36
N ALA A 61 -17.08 4.25 -5.66
CA ALA A 61 -17.92 5.01 -4.75
C ALA A 61 -17.10 5.44 -3.53
N VAL A 62 -16.30 4.53 -2.96
CA VAL A 62 -15.36 4.82 -1.87
C VAL A 62 -14.30 5.82 -2.33
N VAL A 63 -13.74 5.67 -3.53
CA VAL A 63 -12.77 6.64 -4.08
C VAL A 63 -13.38 8.04 -4.17
N ARG A 64 -14.57 8.18 -4.76
CA ARG A 64 -15.24 9.49 -4.93
C ARG A 64 -15.63 10.12 -3.59
N ALA A 65 -15.95 9.31 -2.59
CA ALA A 65 -16.28 9.77 -1.24
C ALA A 65 -15.07 10.30 -0.45
N ASN A 66 -13.83 10.01 -0.89
CA ASN A 66 -12.61 10.35 -0.17
C ASN A 66 -11.66 11.26 -0.98
N PRO A 67 -12.09 12.47 -1.38
CA PRO A 67 -11.22 13.41 -2.08
C PRO A 67 -10.13 13.96 -1.17
N TYR A 68 -8.91 14.09 -1.70
CA TYR A 68 -7.86 14.84 -1.01
C TYR A 68 -8.15 16.35 -1.08
N SER A 69 -8.25 16.99 0.09
CA SER A 69 -8.53 18.44 0.23
C SER A 69 -7.42 19.20 0.94
N GLY A 70 -6.32 18.52 1.26
CA GLY A 70 -5.12 19.16 1.83
C GLY A 70 -4.28 19.86 0.76
N ASP A 71 -3.25 20.55 1.23
CA ASP A 71 -2.26 21.28 0.43
C ASP A 71 -0.87 20.61 0.43
N GLY A 72 -0.68 19.59 1.28
CA GLY A 72 0.56 18.81 1.36
C GLY A 72 0.78 17.88 0.17
N LEU A 73 2.03 17.45 0.00
CA LEU A 73 2.39 16.37 -0.92
C LEU A 73 2.11 15.00 -0.29
N HIS A 74 2.18 13.93 -1.07
CA HIS A 74 2.04 12.56 -0.55
C HIS A 74 3.09 12.23 0.53
N LEU A 75 4.33 12.67 0.29
CA LEU A 75 5.43 12.64 1.23
C LEU A 75 6.22 13.94 1.08
N SER A 76 6.80 14.40 2.19
CA SER A 76 7.71 15.55 2.23
C SER A 76 8.95 15.17 3.03
N MET A 77 10.07 15.80 2.70
CA MET A 77 11.27 15.72 3.54
C MET A 77 11.12 16.71 4.71
N ALA A 78 11.74 16.39 5.84
CA ALA A 78 11.89 17.37 6.91
C ALA A 78 12.65 18.59 6.36
N PRO A 79 12.16 19.82 6.59
CA PRO A 79 12.74 21.03 6.00
C PRO A 79 14.05 21.42 6.69
N ASP A 80 14.20 21.02 7.95
CA ASP A 80 15.34 21.36 8.80
C ASP A 80 16.26 20.15 8.98
N PRO A 81 17.57 20.38 9.18
CA PRO A 81 18.48 19.32 9.59
C PRO A 81 18.06 18.74 10.95
N ILE A 82 18.44 17.49 11.20
CA ILE A 82 18.27 16.88 12.51
C ILE A 82 19.13 17.64 13.54
N ASP A 83 18.52 18.11 14.63
CA ASP A 83 19.23 18.63 15.79
C ASP A 83 19.60 17.47 16.74
N VAL A 84 20.82 17.48 17.26
CA VAL A 84 21.28 16.51 18.27
C VAL A 84 20.41 16.56 19.53
N ALA A 85 19.88 17.73 19.89
CA ALA A 85 18.95 17.87 21.02
C ALA A 85 17.61 17.14 20.80
N ASP A 86 17.20 16.94 19.55
CA ASP A 86 15.97 16.23 19.16
C ASP A 86 16.19 14.72 18.98
N THR A 87 17.44 14.27 18.94
CA THR A 87 17.76 12.84 18.86
C THR A 87 17.75 12.20 20.24
N TYR A 88 16.82 11.26 20.45
CA TYR A 88 16.66 10.46 21.68
C TYR A 88 16.34 11.25 22.96
N GLN A 89 15.05 11.43 23.25
CA GLN A 89 14.58 11.48 24.64
C GLN A 89 14.34 10.03 25.08
N ALA A 90 15.20 9.52 25.95
CA ALA A 90 14.94 8.26 26.64
C ALA A 90 13.78 8.51 27.62
N ASP A 91 12.64 7.85 27.38
CA ASP A 91 11.69 7.56 28.45
C ASP A 91 12.26 6.45 29.36
#